data_AF-A0AAD9G3V7-F1
#
_entry.id   AF-A0AAD9G3V7-F1
#
_cell.length_a   1.000
_cell.length_b   1.000
_cell.length_c   1.000
_cell.angle_alpha   90.00
_cell.angle_beta   90.00
_cell.angle_gamma   90.00
#
_symmetry.space_group_name_H-M   'P 1'
#
loop_
_entity.id
_entity.type
_entity.pdbx_description
1 polymer ?
#
loop_
_entity_poly.entity_id
_entity_poly.type
_entity_poly.pdbx_seq_one_letter_code
_entity_poly.pdbx_strand_id
1 'polypeptide(L)'
;MTTPSKSEEDREIPIRLTLGAATLSLGDAGQWELDHTTLQQTKDRVQVLEDRNAALEAENAQLRDKCARMTEESNMEKFKCQLLVEMLAVSSLDEERTREQAEQEKARALSMKTDLVALLEQAQAEGLDVRKLSAALPP
;
A
#
# COMPACT_ATOMS: atom_id res chain seq x y z
N MET A 1 31.96 -85.64 -16.99
CA MET A 1 30.61 -86.22 -16.85
C MET A 1 29.90 -85.45 -15.74
N THR A 2 29.25 -84.35 -16.09
CA THR A 2 27.78 -84.18 -16.28
C THR A 2 26.98 -84.23 -14.98
N THR A 3 26.35 -83.10 -14.66
CA THR A 3 25.42 -82.84 -13.54
C THR A 3 24.15 -83.71 -13.64
N PRO A 4 23.35 -83.75 -12.56
CA PRO A 4 22.14 -82.91 -12.58
C PRO A 4 22.04 -82.10 -11.27
N SER A 5 22.08 -80.77 -11.34
CA SER A 5 20.88 -79.92 -11.31
C SER A 5 19.89 -80.34 -10.21
N LYS A 6 20.21 -80.00 -8.95
CA LYS A 6 19.19 -79.89 -7.91
C LYS A 6 18.29 -78.72 -8.27
N SER A 7 17.22 -79.08 -8.96
CA SER A 7 15.87 -78.52 -8.88
C SER A 7 15.76 -77.00 -8.72
N GLU A 8 15.34 -76.35 -9.81
CA GLU A 8 14.73 -75.01 -9.83
C GLU A 8 13.40 -74.92 -9.03
N GLU A 9 13.10 -75.90 -8.17
CA GLU A 9 11.86 -76.05 -7.40
C GLU A 9 11.95 -75.52 -5.95
N ASP A 10 13.14 -75.22 -5.43
CA ASP A 10 13.33 -74.53 -4.14
C ASP A 10 13.33 -72.99 -4.29
N ARG A 11 12.60 -72.47 -5.27
CA ARG A 11 12.27 -71.04 -5.29
C ARG A 11 11.12 -70.84 -4.32
N GLU A 12 11.43 -70.78 -3.03
CA GLU A 12 10.49 -70.36 -1.99
C GLU A 12 9.74 -69.12 -2.48
N ILE A 13 8.44 -69.27 -2.70
CA ILE A 13 7.58 -68.14 -3.04
C ILE A 13 7.58 -67.24 -1.80
N PRO A 14 8.09 -66.00 -1.88
CA PRO A 14 8.18 -65.15 -0.69
C PRO A 14 6.77 -64.92 -0.14
N ILE A 15 6.51 -65.47 1.04
CA ILE A 15 5.22 -65.34 1.69
C ILE A 15 5.11 -63.90 2.19
N ARG A 16 4.25 -63.13 1.51
CA ARG A 16 3.91 -61.77 1.90
C ARG A 16 2.49 -61.73 2.44
N LEU A 17 2.33 -61.25 3.66
CA LEU A 17 1.04 -61.00 4.29
C LEU A 17 0.81 -59.49 4.32
N THR A 18 -0.22 -59.03 3.60
CA THR A 18 -0.65 -57.64 3.61
C THR A 18 -1.83 -57.47 4.55
N LEU A 19 -1.64 -56.70 5.62
CA LEU A 19 -2.68 -56.36 6.60
C LEU A 19 -2.86 -54.84 6.58
N GLY A 20 -3.83 -54.36 5.79
CA GLY A 20 -4.02 -52.93 5.56
C GLY A 20 -2.79 -52.31 4.86
N ALA A 21 -2.15 -51.33 5.50
CA ALA A 21 -0.94 -50.67 4.98
C ALA A 21 0.38 -51.35 5.40
N ALA A 22 0.33 -52.40 6.23
CA ALA A 22 1.52 -53.12 6.68
C ALA A 22 1.75 -54.35 5.79
N THR A 23 2.99 -54.51 5.32
CA THR A 23 3.44 -55.72 4.63
C THR A 23 4.37 -56.48 5.57
N LEU A 24 4.06 -57.76 5.79
CA LEU A 24 4.91 -58.72 6.49
C LEU A 24 5.57 -59.61 5.44
N SER A 25 6.89 -59.74 5.49
CA SER A 25 7.66 -60.67 4.67
C SER A 25 8.36 -61.68 5.55
N LEU A 26 8.38 -62.95 5.11
CA LEU A 26 9.21 -63.97 5.74
C LEU A 26 10.66 -63.79 5.28
N GLY A 27 11.58 -63.47 6.20
CA GLY A 27 13.01 -63.34 5.91
C GLY A 27 13.70 -64.71 5.80
N ASP A 28 14.93 -64.72 5.28
CA ASP A 28 15.72 -65.94 4.97
C ASP A 28 15.99 -66.87 6.18
N ALA A 29 15.81 -66.36 7.40
CA ALA A 29 15.92 -67.11 8.65
C ALA A 29 14.57 -67.70 9.15
N GLY A 30 13.49 -67.58 8.35
CA GLY A 30 12.14 -68.01 8.73
C GLY A 30 11.44 -67.10 9.74
N GLN A 31 11.92 -65.87 9.93
CA GLN A 31 11.34 -64.89 10.83
C GLN A 31 10.45 -63.91 10.06
N TRP A 32 9.32 -63.51 10.66
CA TRP A 32 8.44 -62.50 10.09
C TRP A 32 9.06 -61.11 10.32
N GLU A 33 9.38 -60.42 9.22
CA GLU A 33 9.86 -59.04 9.21
C GLU A 33 8.74 -58.11 8.75
N LEU A 34 8.52 -57.02 9.49
CA LEU A 34 7.51 -56.02 9.17
C LEU A 34 8.16 -54.87 8.41
N ASP A 35 7.60 -54.47 7.27
CA ASP A 35 8.10 -53.37 6.44
C ASP A 35 7.86 -52.01 7.15
N HIS A 36 8.68 -51.70 8.15
CA HIS A 36 8.63 -50.46 8.93
C HIS A 36 9.29 -49.27 8.24
N THR A 37 10.11 -49.52 7.21
CA THR A 37 10.93 -48.52 6.54
C THR A 37 10.09 -47.53 5.73
N THR A 38 9.08 -48.01 5.01
CA THR A 38 8.18 -47.18 4.19
C THR A 38 7.24 -46.34 5.06
N LEU A 39 6.72 -46.91 6.16
CA LEU A 39 5.91 -46.17 7.13
C LEU A 39 6.74 -45.08 7.84
N GLN A 40 8.00 -45.36 8.18
CA GLN A 40 8.88 -44.36 8.79
C GLN A 40 9.23 -43.25 7.80
N GLN A 41 9.59 -43.60 6.55
CA GLN A 41 9.87 -42.60 5.50
C GLN A 41 8.66 -41.71 5.19
N THR A 42 7.46 -42.27 5.18
CA THR A 42 6.23 -41.49 4.98
C THR A 42 5.95 -40.58 6.17
N LYS A 43 6.16 -41.05 7.41
CA LYS A 43 6.06 -40.23 8.62
C LYS A 43 7.05 -39.06 8.61
N ASP A 44 8.31 -39.33 8.30
CA ASP A 44 9.35 -38.28 8.23
C ASP A 44 9.01 -37.26 7.14
N ARG A 45 8.51 -37.72 6.00
CA ARG A 45 8.07 -36.84 4.90
C ARG A 45 6.86 -35.99 5.28
N VAL A 46 5.89 -36.55 6.00
CA VAL A 46 4.74 -35.79 6.51
C VAL A 46 5.21 -34.70 7.45
N GLN A 47 6.11 -35.02 8.38
CA GLN A 47 6.64 -34.03 9.33
C GLN A 47 7.38 -32.89 8.63
N VAL A 48 8.23 -33.19 7.63
CA VAL A 48 8.90 -32.14 6.82
C VAL A 48 7.90 -31.27 6.06
N LEU A 49 6.82 -31.86 5.54
CA LEU A 49 5.77 -31.11 4.85
C LEU A 49 4.95 -30.24 5.80
N GLU A 50 4.66 -30.73 7.01
CA GLU A 50 3.98 -29.96 8.05
C GLU A 50 4.83 -28.76 8.49
N ASP A 51 6.12 -28.96 8.76
CA ASP A 51 7.05 -27.89 9.13
C ASP A 51 7.15 -26.83 8.02
N ARG A 52 7.26 -27.28 6.77
CA ARG A 52 7.30 -26.38 5.61
C ARG A 52 5.98 -25.63 5.43
N ASN A 53 4.84 -26.30 5.64
CA ASN A 53 3.55 -25.65 5.51
C ASN A 53 3.35 -24.59 6.60
N ALA A 54 3.74 -24.88 7.85
CA ALA A 54 3.71 -23.91 8.93
C ALA A 54 4.61 -22.69 8.65
N ALA A 55 5.81 -22.91 8.09
CA ALA A 55 6.70 -21.82 7.67
C ALA A 55 6.08 -20.95 6.56
N LEU A 56 5.48 -21.59 5.55
CA LEU A 56 4.83 -20.89 4.45
C LEU A 56 3.58 -20.13 4.91
N GLU A 57 2.80 -20.67 5.84
CA GLU A 57 1.65 -20.00 6.43
C GLU A 57 2.08 -18.74 7.21
N ALA A 58 3.17 -18.84 7.97
CA ALA A 58 3.75 -17.69 8.67
C ALA A 58 4.25 -16.61 7.69
N GLU A 59 4.96 -17.01 6.63
CA GLU A 59 5.42 -16.08 5.59
C GLU A 59 4.22 -15.43 4.87
N ASN A 60 3.18 -16.19 4.53
CA ASN A 60 1.99 -15.66 3.89
C ASN A 60 1.27 -14.63 4.78
N ALA A 61 1.18 -14.90 6.09
CA ALA A 61 0.63 -13.95 7.04
C ALA A 61 1.45 -12.65 7.09
N GLN A 62 2.78 -12.75 7.14
CA GLN A 62 3.67 -11.58 7.11
C GLN A 62 3.55 -10.79 5.80
N LEU A 63 3.45 -11.46 4.66
CA LEU A 63 3.28 -10.82 3.36
C LEU A 63 1.94 -10.10 3.26
N ARG A 64 0.86 -10.70 3.76
CA ARG A 64 -0.46 -10.05 3.81
C ARG A 64 -0.44 -8.79 4.66
N ASP A 65 0.17 -8.85 5.84
CA ASP A 65 0.33 -7.68 6.71
C ASP A 65 1.17 -6.58 6.02
N LYS A 66 2.27 -6.94 5.36
CA LYS A 66 3.08 -5.99 4.60
C LYS A 66 2.30 -5.35 3.45
N CYS A 67 1.52 -6.14 2.71
CA CYS A 67 0.66 -5.63 1.64
C CYS A 67 -0.42 -4.69 2.18
N ALA A 68 -1.04 -5.01 3.32
CA ALA A 68 -2.02 -4.14 3.97
C ALA A 68 -1.40 -2.79 4.34
N ARG A 69 -0.24 -2.80 5.02
CA ARG A 69 0.50 -1.57 5.38
C ARG A 69 0.87 -0.73 4.17
N MET A 70 1.46 -1.32 3.14
CA MET A 70 1.81 -0.58 1.92
C MET A 70 0.57 0.00 1.22
N THR A 71 -0.56 -0.71 1.27
CA THR A 71 -1.81 -0.21 0.69
C THR A 71 -2.35 0.99 1.46
N GLU A 72 -2.33 0.93 2.80
CA GLU A 72 -2.70 2.06 3.66
C GLU A 72 -1.80 3.27 3.44
N GLU A 73 -0.48 3.08 3.42
CA GLU A 73 0.49 4.13 3.13
C GLU A 73 0.24 4.77 1.75
N SER A 74 0.01 3.95 0.72
CA SER A 74 -0.29 4.44 -0.64
C SER A 74 -1.60 5.24 -0.68
N ASN A 75 -2.64 4.77 0.01
CA ASN A 75 -3.91 5.48 0.08
C ASN A 75 -3.79 6.82 0.82
N MET A 76 -3.00 6.85 1.89
CA MET A 76 -2.72 8.07 2.63
C MET A 76 -1.98 9.09 1.78
N GLU A 77 -1.00 8.65 0.99
CA GLU A 77 -0.26 9.54 0.10
C GLU A 77 -1.15 10.11 -1.01
N LYS A 78 -2.00 9.27 -1.63
CA LYS A 78 -2.99 9.74 -2.60
C LYS A 78 -3.92 10.79 -2.02
N PHE A 79 -4.41 10.56 -0.80
CA PHE A 79 -5.28 11.52 -0.11
C PHE A 79 -4.56 12.85 0.16
N LYS A 80 -3.31 12.82 0.65
CA LYS A 80 -2.52 14.04 0.86
C LYS A 80 -2.31 14.81 -0.44
N CYS A 81 -1.94 14.13 -1.53
CA CYS A 81 -1.76 14.78 -2.82
C CYS A 81 -3.06 15.42 -3.32
N GLN A 82 -4.20 14.72 -3.21
CA GLN A 82 -5.49 15.27 -3.61
C GLN A 82 -5.84 16.51 -2.76
N LEU A 83 -5.70 16.41 -1.44
CA LEU A 83 -5.99 17.52 -0.54
C LEU A 83 -5.12 18.74 -0.85
N LEU A 84 -3.82 18.55 -1.11
CA LEU A 84 -2.92 19.65 -1.48
C LEU A 84 -3.33 20.32 -2.80
N VAL A 85 -3.78 19.54 -3.78
CA VAL A 85 -4.28 20.09 -5.06
C VAL A 85 -5.55 20.91 -4.82
N GLU A 86 -6.50 20.40 -4.02
CA GLU A 86 -7.74 21.11 -3.70
C GLU A 86 -7.45 22.39 -2.91
N MET A 87 -6.57 22.34 -1.91
CA MET A 87 -6.16 23.51 -1.15
C MET A 87 -5.44 24.56 -2.01
N LEU A 88 -4.59 24.12 -2.93
CA LEU A 88 -3.92 25.03 -3.87
C LEU A 88 -4.96 25.73 -4.75
N ALA A 89 -5.94 25.00 -5.27
CA ALA A 89 -7.01 25.58 -6.08
C ALA A 89 -7.82 26.63 -5.30
N VAL A 90 -8.14 26.35 -4.03
CA VAL A 90 -8.83 27.33 -3.15
C VAL A 90 -7.95 28.56 -2.90
N SER A 91 -6.67 28.36 -2.56
CA SER A 91 -5.72 29.46 -2.33
C SER A 91 -5.58 30.35 -3.56
N SER A 92 -5.48 29.77 -4.76
CA SER A 92 -5.40 30.53 -6.00
C SER A 92 -6.66 31.36 -6.26
N LEU A 93 -7.85 30.80 -6.00
CA LEU A 93 -9.11 31.55 -6.11
C LEU A 93 -9.19 32.71 -5.11
N ASP A 94 -8.73 32.50 -3.88
CA ASP A 94 -8.70 33.56 -2.86
C ASP A 94 -7.68 34.67 -3.22
N GLU A 95 -6.52 34.31 -3.77
CA GLU A 95 -5.52 35.25 -4.29
C GLU A 95 -6.06 36.10 -5.45
N GLU A 96 -6.74 35.48 -6.43
CA GLU A 96 -7.37 36.20 -7.53
C GLU A 96 -8.44 37.17 -7.02
N ARG A 97 -9.32 36.70 -6.12
CA ARG A 97 -10.38 37.52 -5.55
C ARG A 97 -9.85 38.71 -4.75
N THR A 98 -8.81 38.50 -3.93
CA THR A 98 -8.19 39.57 -3.15
C THR A 98 -7.48 40.59 -4.04
N ARG A 99 -6.85 40.13 -5.13
CA ARG A 99 -6.26 41.01 -6.13
C ARG A 99 -7.30 41.88 -6.84
N GLU A 100 -8.41 41.29 -7.27
CA GLU A 100 -9.51 42.03 -7.89
C GLU A 100 -10.09 43.10 -6.95
N GLN A 101 -10.28 42.76 -5.67
CA GLN A 101 -10.73 43.71 -4.65
C GLN A 101 -9.75 44.87 -4.48
N ALA A 102 -8.46 44.59 -4.39
CA ALA A 102 -7.43 45.62 -4.28
C ALA A 102 -7.38 46.53 -5.51
N GLU A 103 -7.52 45.98 -6.72
CA GLU A 103 -7.60 46.76 -7.95
C GLU A 103 -8.85 47.64 -8.00
N GLN A 104 -9.99 47.12 -7.54
CA GLN A 104 -11.24 47.88 -7.45
C GLN A 104 -11.14 49.02 -6.44
N GLU A 105 -10.57 48.79 -5.26
CA GLU A 105 -10.35 49.84 -4.26
C GLU A 105 -9.38 50.91 -4.76
N LYS A 106 -8.30 50.51 -5.45
CA LYS A 106 -7.36 51.43 -6.09
C LYS A 106 -8.04 52.30 -7.14
N ALA A 107 -8.91 51.72 -7.97
CA ALA A 107 -9.68 52.47 -8.96
C ALA A 107 -10.65 53.46 -8.29
N ARG A 108 -11.33 53.05 -7.21
CA ARG A 108 -12.20 53.94 -6.41
C ARG A 108 -11.42 55.10 -5.81
N ALA A 109 -10.26 54.83 -5.19
CA ALA A 109 -9.42 55.87 -4.60
C ALA A 109 -8.91 56.86 -5.67
N LEU A 110 -8.56 56.38 -6.87
CA LEU A 110 -8.18 57.25 -7.99
C LEU A 110 -9.34 58.10 -8.48
N SER A 111 -10.55 57.54 -8.59
CA SER A 111 -11.76 58.31 -8.91
C SER A 111 -11.99 59.41 -7.88
N MET A 112 -12.03 59.07 -6.60
CA MET A 112 -12.24 60.04 -5.51
C MET A 112 -11.16 61.12 -5.50
N LYS A 113 -9.89 60.77 -5.75
CA LYS A 113 -8.81 61.74 -5.89
C LYS A 113 -9.07 62.70 -7.05
N THR A 114 -9.53 62.18 -8.20
CA THR A 114 -9.81 62.98 -9.39
C THR A 114 -10.98 63.93 -9.13
N ASP A 115 -12.04 63.44 -8.50
CA ASP A 115 -13.21 64.23 -8.11
C ASP A 115 -12.83 65.34 -7.11
N LEU A 116 -11.99 65.03 -6.12
CA LEU A 116 -11.47 66.02 -5.17
C LEU A 116 -10.63 67.11 -5.86
N VAL A 117 -9.76 66.74 -6.80
CA VAL A 117 -8.97 67.72 -7.56
C VAL A 117 -9.87 68.62 -8.38
N ALA A 118 -10.87 68.06 -9.08
CA ALA A 118 -11.83 68.83 -9.86
C ALA A 118 -12.63 69.82 -8.99
N LEU A 119 -13.09 69.40 -7.81
CA LEU A 119 -13.78 70.27 -6.85
C LEU A 119 -12.87 71.40 -6.34
N LEU A 120 -11.59 71.11 -6.07
CA LEU A 120 -10.62 72.13 -5.66
C LEU A 120 -10.37 73.14 -6.79
N GLU A 121 -10.22 72.69 -8.04
CA GLU A 121 -10.07 73.57 -9.20
C GLU A 121 -11.31 74.46 -9.42
N GLN A 122 -12.51 73.90 -9.27
CA GLN A 122 -13.75 74.67 -9.35
C GLN A 122 -13.84 75.72 -8.22
N ALA A 123 -13.50 75.36 -6.98
CA ALA A 123 -13.47 76.29 -5.86
C ALA A 123 -12.45 77.44 -6.08
N GLN A 124 -11.29 77.15 -6.70
CA GLN A 124 -10.33 78.19 -7.11
C GLN A 124 -10.94 79.14 -8.14
N ALA A 125 -11.62 78.60 -9.15
CA ALA A 125 -12.24 79.40 -10.21
C ALA A 125 -13.37 80.32 -9.67
N GLU A 126 -14.09 79.85 -8.65
CA GLU A 126 -15.14 80.63 -7.95
C GLU A 126 -14.58 81.62 -6.92
N GLY A 127 -13.25 81.68 -6.73
CA GLY A 127 -12.58 82.65 -5.85
C GLY A 127 -12.62 82.30 -4.36
N LEU A 128 -12.93 81.05 -4.01
CA LEU A 128 -12.85 80.54 -2.63
C LEU A 128 -11.38 80.34 -2.23
N ASP A 129 -11.01 80.78 -1.02
CA ASP A 129 -9.64 80.69 -0.50
C ASP A 129 -9.26 79.24 -0.16
N VAL A 130 -8.71 78.54 -1.14
CA VAL A 130 -8.40 77.09 -1.11
C VAL A 130 -7.37 76.73 -0.04
N ARG A 131 -6.59 77.70 0.44
CA ARG A 131 -5.63 77.53 1.55
C ARG A 131 -6.31 77.22 2.89
N LYS A 132 -7.55 77.66 3.09
CA LYS A 132 -8.34 77.34 4.30
C LYS A 132 -8.97 75.94 4.21
N LEU A 133 -9.28 75.47 3.01
CA LEU A 133 -9.81 74.13 2.76
C LEU A 133 -8.73 73.04 2.90
N SER A 134 -7.52 73.27 2.39
CA SER A 134 -6.40 72.35 2.55
C SER A 134 -5.91 72.22 4.00
N ALA A 135 -6.16 73.24 4.84
CA ALA A 135 -5.86 73.19 6.27
C ALA A 135 -6.92 72.44 7.11
N ALA A 136 -8.10 72.15 6.53
CA ALA A 136 -9.21 71.46 7.20
C ALA A 136 -9.29 69.96 6.89
N LEU A 137 -8.54 69.46 5.90
CA LEU A 137 -8.39 68.04 5.61
C LEU A 137 -7.21 67.48 6.44
N PRO A 138 -7.42 66.45 7.28
CA PRO A 138 -6.33 65.79 8.00
C PRO A 138 -5.39 65.04 7.05
N PRO A 139 -4.13 64.76 7.46
CA PRO A 139 -3.14 64.08 6.63
C PRO A 139 -3.57 62.68 6.19
#